data_AF-A0A8H6FX41-F1
#
_entry.id   AF-A0A8H6FX41-F1
#
_cell.length_a   1.000
_cell.length_b   1.000
_cell.length_c   1.000
_cell.angle_alpha   90.00
_cell.angle_beta   90.00
_cell.angle_gamma   90.00
#
_symmetry.space_group_name_H-M   'P 1'
#
loop_
_entity.id
_entity.type
_entity.pdbx_description
1 polymer ?
#
loop_
_entity_poly.entity_id
_entity_poly.type
_entity_poly.pdbx_seq_one_letter_code
_entity_poly.pdbx_strand_id
1 'polypeptide(L)'
;MVTQLVRAMEDPISNFGAQNVPRCLKAVEILGILQGRKWEVGTLNDFRDLSGMPRHKTLESIAKDPSVQNALRDLYHHPDKVELYPGIFCEGGSKLNHDPGPSDISSALWEQFSPMLSPSYGQTVSTQS
;
A
#
# COMPACT_ATOMS: atom_id res chain seq x y z
N MET A 1 -18.59 -16.29 17.58
CA MET A 1 -18.78 -15.08 16.74
C MET A 1 -17.59 -14.14 16.87
N VAL A 2 -17.26 -13.65 18.08
CA VAL A 2 -16.09 -12.77 18.31
C VAL A 2 -14.77 -13.35 17.78
N THR A 3 -14.51 -14.65 17.99
CA THR A 3 -13.29 -15.32 17.50
C THR A 3 -13.13 -15.29 15.98
N GLN A 4 -14.22 -15.33 15.21
CA GLN A 4 -14.15 -15.28 13.74
C GLN A 4 -13.90 -13.86 13.25
N LEU A 5 -14.43 -12.85 13.96
CA LEU A 5 -14.14 -11.44 13.67
C LEU A 5 -12.68 -11.11 13.97
N VAL A 6 -12.16 -11.55 15.12
CA VAL A 6 -10.74 -11.37 15.46
C VAL A 6 -9.86 -12.04 14.40
N ARG A 7 -10.16 -13.27 14.00
CA ARG A 7 -9.40 -13.95 12.96
C ARG A 7 -9.37 -13.18 11.63
N ALA A 8 -10.51 -12.62 11.20
CA ALA A 8 -10.59 -11.84 9.97
C ALA A 8 -9.85 -10.49 10.05
N MET A 9 -9.70 -9.92 11.26
CA MET A 9 -8.94 -8.69 11.48
C MET A 9 -7.42 -8.93 11.47
N GLU A 10 -6.98 -10.12 11.89
CA GLU A 10 -5.57 -10.51 11.92
C GLU A 10 -5.07 -11.02 10.56
N ASP A 11 -5.96 -11.34 9.61
CA ASP A 11 -5.57 -11.78 8.27
C ASP A 11 -4.93 -10.61 7.48
N PRO A 12 -3.65 -10.72 7.06
CA PRO A 12 -2.95 -9.63 6.41
C PRO A 12 -3.53 -9.35 5.02
N ILE A 13 -3.79 -8.08 4.74
CA ILE A 13 -4.21 -7.62 3.41
C ILE A 13 -3.01 -7.45 2.48
N SER A 14 -3.27 -7.53 1.17
CA SER A 14 -2.24 -7.30 0.17
C SER A 14 -1.89 -5.81 0.07
N ASN A 15 -0.60 -5.50 -0.11
CA ASN A 15 -0.15 -4.13 -0.30
C ASN A 15 -0.67 -3.54 -1.63
N PHE A 16 -0.75 -2.22 -1.74
CA PHE A 16 -0.97 -1.60 -3.03
C PHE A 16 0.31 -1.64 -3.87
N GLY A 17 0.17 -1.84 -5.17
CA GLY A 17 1.31 -1.81 -6.09
C GLY A 17 1.09 -2.59 -7.38
N ALA A 18 2.06 -2.44 -8.28
CA ALA A 18 2.04 -3.10 -9.58
C ALA A 18 1.95 -4.62 -9.42
N GLN A 19 1.11 -5.24 -10.25
CA GLN A 19 0.95 -6.71 -10.32
C GLN A 19 0.46 -7.39 -9.02
N ASN A 20 -0.07 -6.64 -8.06
CA ASN A 20 -0.50 -7.20 -6.77
C ASN A 20 -2.02 -7.48 -6.67
N VAL A 21 -2.76 -7.32 -7.78
CA VAL A 21 -4.21 -7.57 -7.86
C VAL A 21 -4.49 -9.03 -8.19
N PRO A 22 -5.40 -9.72 -7.46
CA PRO A 22 -5.73 -11.10 -7.75
C PRO A 22 -6.39 -11.26 -9.12
N ARG A 23 -6.09 -12.37 -9.80
CA ARG A 23 -6.55 -12.62 -11.19
C ARG A 23 -8.07 -12.55 -11.37
N CYS A 24 -8.85 -12.91 -10.35
CA CYS A 24 -10.31 -12.81 -10.38
C CYS A 24 -10.83 -11.37 -10.51
N LEU A 25 -10.07 -10.37 -10.04
CA LEU A 25 -10.44 -8.94 -10.12
C LEU A 25 -9.93 -8.24 -11.38
N LYS A 26 -9.23 -8.94 -12.27
CA LYS A 26 -8.68 -8.36 -13.51
C LYS A 26 -9.74 -7.62 -14.35
N ALA A 27 -10.96 -8.14 -14.41
CA ALA A 27 -12.05 -7.49 -15.14
C ALA A 27 -12.41 -6.13 -14.54
N VAL A 28 -12.38 -6.00 -13.21
CA VAL A 28 -12.66 -4.75 -12.49
C VAL A 28 -11.59 -3.70 -12.78
N GLU A 29 -10.31 -4.09 -12.76
CA GLU A 29 -9.20 -3.19 -13.11
C GLU A 29 -9.30 -2.64 -14.54
N ILE A 30 -9.62 -3.51 -15.50
CA ILE A 30 -9.81 -3.11 -16.90
C ILE A 30 -10.97 -2.11 -17.02
N LEU A 31 -12.07 -2.36 -16.33
CA LEU A 31 -13.20 -1.42 -16.30
C LEU A 31 -12.81 -0.09 -15.66
N GLY A 32 -11.97 -0.09 -14.63
CA GLY A 32 -11.41 1.13 -14.02
C GLY A 32 -10.62 1.97 -15.02
N ILE A 33 -9.71 1.34 -15.79
CA ILE A 33 -8.94 2.01 -16.86
C ILE A 33 -9.88 2.58 -17.92
N LEU A 34 -10.82 1.78 -18.42
CA LEU A 34 -11.76 2.21 -19.45
C LEU A 34 -12.64 3.37 -18.98
N GLN A 35 -13.05 3.35 -17.71
CA GLN A 35 -13.84 4.41 -17.12
C GLN A 35 -13.04 5.71 -16.97
N GLY A 36 -11.76 5.63 -16.59
CA GLY A 36 -10.85 6.76 -16.58
C GLY A 36 -10.68 7.40 -17.97
N ARG A 37 -10.56 6.57 -19.01
CA ARG A 37 -10.52 7.04 -20.41
C ARG A 37 -11.82 7.71 -20.84
N LYS A 38 -12.97 7.16 -20.45
CA LYS A 38 -14.29 7.73 -20.77
C LYS A 38 -14.51 9.10 -20.12
N TRP A 39 -13.94 9.33 -18.95
CA TRP A 39 -13.99 10.62 -18.27
C TRP A 39 -12.87 11.57 -18.68
N GLU A 40 -12.03 11.17 -19.64
CA GLU A 40 -10.88 11.96 -20.10
C GLU A 40 -10.01 12.43 -18.94
N VAL A 41 -9.78 11.52 -17.97
CA VAL A 41 -8.95 11.80 -16.80
C VAL A 41 -7.53 12.13 -17.29
N GLY A 42 -6.94 13.17 -16.67
CA GLY A 42 -5.60 13.63 -16.98
C GLY A 42 -4.51 12.58 -16.75
N THR A 43 -3.27 12.95 -17.08
CA THR A 43 -2.13 12.04 -16.95
C THR A 43 -1.64 11.98 -15.51
N LEU A 44 -0.82 10.98 -15.18
CA LEU A 44 -0.19 10.87 -13.87
C LEU A 44 0.59 12.15 -13.51
N ASN A 45 1.31 12.71 -14.47
CA ASN A 45 2.09 13.92 -14.22
C ASN A 45 1.21 15.16 -14.02
N ASP A 46 0.04 15.24 -14.67
CA ASP A 46 -0.90 16.34 -14.43
C ASP A 46 -1.48 16.26 -13.02
N PHE A 47 -1.79 15.05 -12.54
CA PHE A 47 -2.19 14.85 -11.15
C PHE A 47 -1.08 15.24 -10.16
N ARG A 48 0.17 14.96 -10.48
CA ARG A 48 1.31 15.36 -9.64
C ARG A 48 1.45 16.88 -9.57
N ASP A 49 1.30 17.59 -10.69
CA ASP A 49 1.30 19.06 -10.71
C ASP A 49 0.14 19.64 -9.89
N LEU A 50 -1.07 19.08 -10.04
CA LEU A 50 -2.23 19.48 -9.25
C LEU A 50 -2.02 19.27 -7.75
N SER A 51 -1.25 18.24 -7.39
CA SER A 51 -0.89 17.93 -6.00
C SER A 51 0.34 18.67 -5.49
N GLY A 52 0.99 19.50 -6.33
CA GLY A 52 2.23 20.21 -5.99
C GLY A 52 3.48 19.31 -5.90
N MET A 53 3.43 18.11 -6.46
CA MET A 53 4.54 17.15 -6.50
C MET A 53 5.38 17.30 -7.78
N PRO A 54 6.68 17.00 -7.75
CA PRO A 54 7.53 17.09 -8.95
C PRO A 54 7.12 16.06 -10.00
N ARG A 55 6.96 16.48 -11.26
CA ARG A 55 6.70 15.59 -12.41
C ARG A 55 7.77 14.52 -12.55
N HIS A 56 7.34 13.33 -12.96
CA HIS A 56 8.25 12.26 -13.36
C HIS A 56 8.90 12.60 -14.69
N LYS A 57 10.25 12.64 -14.71
CA LYS A 57 11.03 12.96 -15.90
C LYS A 57 11.35 11.72 -16.74
N THR A 58 11.32 10.54 -16.14
CA THR A 58 11.66 9.28 -16.80
C THR A 58 10.72 8.17 -16.32
N LEU A 59 10.61 7.07 -17.06
CA LEU A 59 9.70 5.97 -16.69
C LEU A 59 10.22 5.14 -15.50
N GLU A 60 11.53 5.18 -15.28
CA GLU A 60 12.22 4.57 -14.14
C GLU A 60 11.94 5.29 -12.83
N SER A 61 11.56 6.57 -12.87
CA SER A 61 11.17 7.31 -11.65
C SER A 61 9.77 6.94 -11.16
N ILE A 62 8.94 6.33 -12.02
CA ILE A 62 7.59 5.90 -11.68
C ILE A 62 7.63 4.58 -10.88
N ALA A 63 8.30 3.56 -11.42
CA ALA A 63 8.33 2.23 -10.84
C ALA A 63 9.76 1.74 -10.64
N LYS A 64 10.03 1.04 -9.52
CA LYS A 64 11.36 0.45 -9.25
C LYS A 64 11.61 -0.87 -10.00
N ASP A 65 10.55 -1.65 -10.23
CA ASP A 65 10.68 -2.97 -10.86
C ASP A 65 10.95 -2.85 -12.37
N PRO A 66 12.06 -3.41 -12.89
CA PRO A 66 12.39 -3.39 -14.31
C PRO A 66 11.29 -3.99 -15.20
N SER A 67 10.55 -4.99 -14.72
CA SER A 67 9.46 -5.59 -15.51
C SER A 67 8.33 -4.59 -15.75
N VAL A 68 7.95 -3.82 -14.72
CA VAL A 68 6.92 -2.78 -14.83
C VAL A 68 7.42 -1.61 -15.67
N GLN A 69 8.69 -1.20 -15.49
CA GLN A 69 9.29 -0.15 -16.30
C GLN A 69 9.27 -0.50 -17.80
N ASN A 70 9.59 -1.74 -18.16
CA ASN A 70 9.57 -2.19 -19.55
C ASN A 70 8.15 -2.21 -20.11
N ALA A 71 7.17 -2.71 -19.35
CA ALA A 71 5.78 -2.65 -19.76
C ALA A 71 5.29 -1.20 -19.99
N LEU A 72 5.68 -0.27 -19.12
CA LEU A 72 5.37 1.15 -19.29
C LEU A 72 6.06 1.76 -20.53
N ARG A 73 7.31 1.37 -20.82
CA ARG A 73 8.02 1.78 -22.05
C ARG A 73 7.31 1.29 -23.31
N ASP A 74 6.85 0.04 -23.31
CA ASP A 74 6.19 -0.57 -24.46
C ASP A 74 4.80 0.02 -24.70
N LEU A 75 4.06 0.35 -23.62
CA LEU A 75 2.69 0.85 -23.70
C LEU A 75 2.61 2.37 -23.95
N TYR A 76 3.45 3.17 -23.29
CA TYR A 76 3.31 4.64 -23.27
C TYR A 76 4.46 5.39 -23.94
N HIS A 77 5.64 4.80 -24.02
CA HIS A 77 6.89 5.38 -24.55
C HIS A 77 7.42 6.65 -23.83
N HIS A 78 6.57 7.44 -23.18
CA HIS A 78 6.92 8.70 -22.52
C HIS A 78 6.18 8.85 -21.17
N PRO A 79 6.84 9.36 -20.10
CA PRO A 79 6.22 9.50 -18.77
C PRO A 79 5.00 10.41 -18.75
N ASP A 80 4.98 11.48 -19.56
CA ASP A 80 3.81 12.37 -19.65
C ASP A 80 2.58 11.73 -20.32
N LYS A 81 2.70 10.54 -20.91
CA LYS A 81 1.56 9.85 -21.53
C LYS A 81 0.92 8.81 -20.60
N VAL A 82 1.50 8.58 -19.42
CA VAL A 82 1.02 7.58 -18.48
C VAL A 82 -0.33 8.04 -17.91
N GLU A 83 -1.37 7.25 -18.14
CA GLU A 83 -2.71 7.50 -17.60
C GLU A 83 -2.68 7.48 -16.07
N LEU A 84 -3.54 8.30 -15.45
CA LEU A 84 -3.59 8.42 -13.99
C LEU A 84 -3.78 7.07 -13.29
N TYR A 85 -4.78 6.30 -13.71
CA TYR A 85 -5.16 5.06 -13.03
C TYR A 85 -4.00 4.04 -12.98
N PRO A 86 -3.48 3.53 -14.11
CA PRO A 86 -2.35 2.60 -14.08
C PRO A 86 -1.08 3.27 -13.53
N GLY A 87 -0.91 4.58 -13.73
CA GLY A 87 0.20 5.36 -13.20
C GLY A 87 0.30 5.31 -11.68
N ILE A 88 -0.80 5.54 -10.96
CA ILE A 88 -0.85 5.50 -9.48
C ILE A 88 -0.54 4.10 -8.95
N PHE A 89 -1.08 3.05 -9.57
CA PHE A 89 -0.80 1.67 -9.12
C PHE A 89 0.65 1.24 -9.38
N CYS A 90 1.28 1.77 -10.44
CA CYS A 90 2.68 1.51 -10.73
C CYS A 90 3.63 2.40 -9.93
N GLU A 91 3.15 3.57 -9.50
CA GLU A 91 3.89 4.51 -8.68
C GLU A 91 4.21 3.88 -7.33
N GLY A 92 5.49 3.63 -7.09
CA GLY A 92 5.90 2.89 -5.90
C GLY A 92 7.38 3.02 -5.62
N GLY A 93 7.70 3.49 -4.41
CA GLY A 93 9.03 3.41 -3.83
C GLY A 93 9.12 2.26 -2.84
N SER A 94 10.27 1.61 -2.74
CA SER A 94 10.55 0.49 -1.82
C SER A 94 10.40 0.78 -0.31
N LYS A 95 9.86 1.94 0.09
CA LYS A 95 9.69 2.39 1.48
C LYS A 95 8.46 3.28 1.70
N LEU A 96 7.35 3.03 1.01
CA LEU A 96 6.09 3.66 1.42
C LEU A 96 5.15 2.59 1.95
N ASN A 97 5.19 2.46 3.28
CA ASN A 97 4.09 1.90 4.06
C ASN A 97 2.89 2.82 3.82
N HIS A 98 2.13 2.56 2.75
CA HIS A 98 0.90 3.29 2.40
C HIS A 98 -0.33 2.76 3.16
N ASP A 99 -0.11 1.94 4.19
CA ASP A 99 -1.13 1.70 5.20
C ASP A 99 -1.37 3.02 5.95
N PRO A 100 -2.61 3.55 6.03
CA PRO A 100 -2.93 4.70 6.89
C PRO A 100 -2.69 4.40 8.38
N GLY A 101 -2.43 3.14 8.74
CA GLY A 101 -1.90 2.74 10.03
C GLY A 101 -0.54 3.38 10.32
N PRO A 102 -0.33 3.97 11.51
CA PRO A 102 0.96 4.53 11.85
C PRO A 102 2.05 3.45 11.78
N SER A 103 3.11 3.75 11.05
CA SER A 103 4.19 2.81 10.74
C SER A 103 5.00 2.35 11.95
N ASP A 104 4.81 2.99 13.12
CA ASP A 104 5.62 2.79 14.33
C ASP A 104 4.79 2.48 15.59
N ILE A 105 3.51 2.06 15.48
CA ILE A 105 2.67 1.78 16.67
C ILE A 105 3.17 0.59 17.49
N SER A 106 3.87 -0.35 16.86
CA SER A 106 4.10 -1.69 17.44
C SER A 106 5.08 -1.71 18.61
N SER A 107 5.91 -0.69 18.79
CA SER A 107 6.89 -0.66 19.89
C SER A 107 6.46 0.24 21.05
N ALA A 108 6.03 1.48 20.82
CA ALA A 108 5.80 2.43 21.93
C ALA A 108 4.48 2.20 22.71
N LEU A 109 3.38 1.94 22.01
CA LEU A 109 2.05 1.79 22.63
C LEU A 109 1.86 0.40 23.25
N TRP A 110 2.36 -0.66 22.59
CA TRP A 110 2.31 -2.02 23.15
C TRP A 110 3.26 -2.18 24.35
N GLU A 111 4.43 -1.54 24.37
CA GLU A 111 5.29 -1.54 25.56
C GLU A 111 4.66 -0.79 26.74
N GLN A 112 3.90 0.29 26.50
CA GLN A 112 3.17 0.99 27.55
C GLN A 112 2.02 0.18 28.14
N PHE A 113 1.32 -0.62 27.32
CA PHE A 113 0.17 -1.43 27.79
C PHE A 113 0.56 -2.83 28.26
N SER A 114 1.75 -3.34 27.92
CA SER A 114 2.27 -4.66 28.34
C SER A 114 2.25 -4.87 29.87
N PRO A 115 2.62 -3.89 30.72
CA PRO A 115 2.50 -4.02 32.17
C PRO A 115 1.05 -4.02 32.67
N MET A 116 0.12 -3.42 31.92
CA MET A 116 -1.28 -3.23 32.30
C MET A 116 -2.15 -4.47 32.00
N LEU A 117 -1.72 -5.30 31.06
CA LEU A 117 -2.42 -6.52 30.64
C LEU A 117 -1.88 -7.79 31.32
N SER A 118 -0.80 -7.70 32.11
CA SER A 118 -0.39 -8.80 32.98
C SER A 118 -1.29 -8.82 34.24
N PRO A 119 -2.02 -9.91 34.52
CA PRO A 119 -2.74 -10.03 35.77
C PRO A 119 -1.71 -10.14 36.90
N SER A 120 -1.67 -9.16 37.80
CA SER A 120 -1.06 -9.32 39.12
C SER A 120 -1.91 -10.34 39.89
N TYR A 121 -1.55 -11.63 39.78
CA TYR A 121 -2.02 -12.69 40.67
C TYR A 121 -0.80 -13.19 41.44
N GLY A 122 -0.84 -12.98 42.76
CA GLY A 122 0.32 -13.10 43.63
C GLY A 122 0.92 -14.51 43.76
N GLN A 123 2.21 -14.54 44.08
CA GLN A 123 2.79 -15.57 44.91
C GLN A 123 3.57 -14.92 46.06
N THR A 124 2.95 -14.89 47.24
CA THR A 124 3.64 -14.95 48.52
C THR A 124 3.57 -16.38 49.01
N VAL A 125 4.61 -17.20 48.86
CA VAL A 125 5.02 -18.16 49.92
C VAL A 125 6.51 -18.53 49.77
N SER A 126 7.19 -18.46 50.90
CA SER A 126 8.56 -18.82 51.26
C SER A 126 9.20 -20.07 50.63
N THR A 127 10.52 -20.01 50.42
CA THR A 127 11.43 -21.12 50.77
C THR A 127 12.72 -20.56 51.39
N GLN A 128 13.01 -21.12 52.56
CA GLN A 128 14.15 -20.99 53.45
C GLN A 128 15.54 -20.83 52.78
N SER A 129 16.36 -19.93 53.33
CA SER A 129 17.65 -20.22 53.99
C SER A 129 18.07 -19.01 54.81
#